data_AF-A0AAU5GR83-F1
#
_entry.id   AF-A0AAU5GR83-F1
#
_cell.length_a   1.000
_cell.length_b   1.000
_cell.length_c   1.000
_cell.angle_alpha   90.00
_cell.angle_beta   90.00
_cell.angle_gamma   90.00
#
_symmetry.space_group_name_H-M   'P 1'
#
loop_
_entity.id
_entity.type
_entity.pdbx_description
1 polymer ?
#
loop_
_entity_poly.entity_id
_entity_poly.type
_entity_poly.pdbx_seq_one_letter_code
_entity_poly.pdbx_strand_id
1 'polypeptide(L)'
;MSLLYTPQQSVSGDYFLAPPAAAPSAARALSATDARWVELHAALISAGVPPQPGDGSAVHTMARRLDDATVSAVVAWIDSAATLAQPH
;
A
#
# COMPACT_ATOMS: atom_id res chain seq x y z
N MET A 1 7.73 24.09 27.74
CA MET A 1 8.36 22.75 27.72
C MET A 1 9.29 22.68 26.53
N SER A 2 10.58 22.88 26.75
CA SER A 2 11.60 22.82 25.70
C SER A 2 12.15 21.39 25.65
N LEU A 3 11.88 20.67 24.56
CA LEU A 3 12.50 19.37 24.30
C LEU A 3 13.95 19.63 23.86
N LEU A 4 14.89 19.40 24.77
CA LEU A 4 16.31 19.36 24.45
C LEU A 4 16.58 18.07 23.66
N TYR A 5 16.59 18.17 22.33
CA TYR A 5 17.12 17.12 21.47
C TYR A 5 18.64 17.28 21.41
N THR A 6 19.38 16.39 22.07
CA THR A 6 20.83 16.30 21.93
C THR A 6 21.13 15.23 20.89
N PRO A 7 21.52 15.59 19.65
CA PRO A 7 22.00 14.59 18.69
C PRO A 7 23.29 13.98 19.22
N GLN A 8 23.31 12.66 19.42
CA GLN A 8 24.52 11.95 19.80
C GLN A 8 25.42 11.86 18.57
N GLN A 9 26.51 12.64 18.57
CA GLN A 9 27.48 12.64 17.48
C GLN A 9 28.19 11.29 17.40
N SER A 10 28.09 10.62 16.26
CA SER A 10 29.00 9.53 15.90
C SER A 10 30.33 10.13 15.47
N VAL A 11 31.45 9.48 15.81
CA VAL A 11 32.83 9.97 15.58
C VAL A 11 33.20 10.04 14.08
N SER A 12 32.27 9.68 13.20
CA SER A 12 32.27 9.98 11.76
C SER A 12 30.95 10.67 11.46
N GLY A 13 30.98 11.83 10.79
CA GLY A 13 29.93 12.86 10.71
C GLY A 13 28.52 12.49 10.17
N ASP A 14 28.11 11.24 10.28
CA ASP A 14 26.78 10.75 10.00
C ASP A 14 25.87 11.00 11.21
N TYR A 15 24.95 11.95 11.06
CA TYR A 15 23.92 12.21 12.07
C TYR A 15 22.95 11.03 12.09
N PHE A 16 23.04 10.19 13.12
CA PHE A 16 22.06 9.15 13.37
C PHE A 16 20.72 9.79 13.76
N LEU A 17 19.80 9.90 12.82
CA LEU A 17 18.41 10.24 13.12
C LEU A 17 17.76 8.99 13.73
N ALA A 18 17.57 9.01 15.05
CA ALA A 18 16.76 7.99 15.70
C ALA A 18 15.37 7.99 15.03
N PRO A 19 14.81 6.80 14.69
CA PRO A 19 13.46 6.71 14.16
C PRO A 19 12.50 7.47 15.09
N PRO A 20 11.58 8.30 14.57
CA PRO A 20 10.59 8.95 15.41
C PRO A 20 9.85 7.87 16.21
N ALA A 21 9.63 8.13 17.51
CA ALA A 21 8.88 7.22 18.36
C ALA A 21 7.58 6.82 17.65
N ALA A 22 7.33 5.51 17.55
CA ALA A 22 6.16 5.00 16.84
C ALA A 22 4.91 5.68 17.40
N ALA A 23 4.24 6.47 16.55
CA ALA A 23 2.97 7.08 16.93
C ALA A 23 2.01 5.94 17.33
N PRO A 24 1.15 6.15 18.35
CA PRO A 24 0.17 5.15 18.71
C PRO A 24 -0.63 4.77 17.46
N SER A 25 -0.52 3.51 17.04
CA SER A 25 -1.32 2.97 15.94
C SER A 25 -2.77 2.98 16.38
N ALA A 26 -3.49 4.05 16.07
CA ALA A 26 -4.94 4.02 16.12
C ALA A 26 -5.36 2.98 15.08
N ALA A 27 -5.80 1.80 15.56
CA ALA A 27 -6.36 0.74 14.75
C ALA A 27 -7.68 1.25 14.15
N ARG A 28 -7.58 2.10 13.14
CA ARG A 28 -8.71 2.59 12.38
C ARG A 28 -8.97 1.56 11.30
N ALA A 29 -10.12 0.90 11.40
CA ALA A 29 -10.58 0.03 10.33
C ALA A 29 -10.65 0.84 9.02
N LEU A 30 -10.11 0.26 7.94
CA LEU A 30 -10.25 0.81 6.60
C LEU A 30 -11.74 0.86 6.24
N SER A 31 -12.13 1.87 5.45
CA SER A 31 -13.45 1.81 4.83
C SER A 31 -13.49 0.63 3.86
N ALA A 32 -14.69 0.07 3.60
CA ALA A 32 -14.82 -1.03 2.66
C ALA A 32 -14.28 -0.67 1.26
N THR A 33 -14.45 0.60 0.84
CA THR A 33 -13.88 1.12 -0.41
C THR A 33 -12.35 1.13 -0.39
N ASP A 34 -11.74 1.57 0.71
CA ASP A 34 -10.27 1.61 0.81
C ASP A 34 -9.68 0.20 0.88
N ALA A 35 -10.37 -0.73 1.55
CA ALA A 35 -9.98 -2.14 1.57
C ALA A 35 -9.98 -2.73 0.15
N ARG A 36 -11.08 -2.56 -0.61
CA ARG A 36 -11.16 -3.00 -2.01
C ARG A 36 -10.14 -2.32 -2.92
N TRP A 37 -9.84 -1.04 -2.68
CA TRP A 37 -8.82 -0.31 -3.42
C TRP A 37 -7.44 -0.91 -3.20
N VAL A 38 -7.06 -1.16 -1.94
CA VAL A 38 -5.79 -1.81 -1.59
C VAL A 38 -5.69 -3.19 -2.22
N GLU A 39 -6.76 -3.99 -2.16
CA GLU A 39 -6.80 -5.35 -2.71
C GLU A 39 -6.57 -5.35 -4.23
N LEU A 40 -7.32 -4.55 -4.99
CA LEU A 40 -7.14 -4.42 -6.44
C LEU A 40 -5.74 -3.91 -6.79
N HIS A 41 -5.24 -2.92 -6.07
CA HIS A 41 -3.92 -2.35 -6.32
C HIS A 41 -2.81 -3.37 -6.07
N ALA A 42 -2.92 -4.15 -4.99
CA ALA A 42 -1.99 -5.21 -4.65
C ALA A 42 -2.02 -6.35 -5.69
N ALA A 43 -3.20 -6.77 -6.14
CA ALA A 43 -3.34 -7.81 -7.17
C ALA A 43 -2.65 -7.39 -8.48
N LEU A 44 -2.84 -6.14 -8.92
CA LEU A 44 -2.18 -5.61 -10.11
C LEU A 44 -0.65 -5.59 -9.99
N ILE A 45 -0.12 -5.19 -8.82
CA ILE A 45 1.33 -5.22 -8.56
C ILE A 45 1.85 -6.66 -8.58
N SER A 46 1.18 -7.60 -7.90
CA SER A 46 1.56 -9.02 -7.87
C SER A 46 1.53 -9.65 -9.26
N ALA A 47 0.59 -9.24 -10.11
CA ALA A 47 0.51 -9.66 -11.51
C ALA A 47 1.60 -9.04 -12.42
N GLY A 48 2.48 -8.20 -11.89
CA GLY A 48 3.53 -7.53 -12.65
C GLY A 48 3.05 -6.35 -13.49
N VAL A 49 1.83 -5.84 -13.23
CA VAL A 49 1.25 -4.68 -13.92
C VAL A 49 0.98 -3.55 -12.92
N PRO A 50 2.04 -2.92 -12.37
CA PRO A 50 1.87 -1.86 -11.39
C PRO A 50 1.10 -0.67 -12.02
N PRO A 51 0.04 -0.18 -11.35
CA PRO A 51 -0.69 1.00 -11.81
C PRO A 51 0.24 2.21 -11.96
N GLN A 52 0.09 2.96 -13.04
CA GLN A 52 0.91 4.14 -13.31
C GLN A 52 0.53 5.31 -12.39
N PRO A 53 1.41 6.32 -12.23
CA PRO A 53 1.06 7.57 -11.57
C PRO A 53 -0.18 8.19 -12.23
N GLY A 54 -1.28 8.28 -11.49
CA GLY A 54 -2.58 8.75 -11.98
C GLY A 54 -3.67 7.67 -12.04
N ASP A 55 -3.29 6.40 -12.23
CA ASP A 55 -4.24 5.28 -12.30
C ASP A 55 -4.88 4.96 -10.94
N GLY A 56 -4.24 5.40 -9.84
CA GLY A 56 -4.77 5.21 -8.49
C GLY A 56 -6.20 5.72 -8.32
N SER A 57 -6.57 6.83 -8.99
CA SER A 57 -7.93 7.37 -8.98
C SER A 57 -8.93 6.48 -9.74
N ALA A 58 -8.50 5.86 -10.85
CA ALA A 58 -9.32 4.92 -11.60
C ALA A 58 -9.59 3.65 -10.77
N VAL A 59 -8.56 3.08 -10.15
CA VAL A 59 -8.69 1.90 -9.27
C VAL A 59 -9.57 2.23 -8.06
N HIS A 60 -9.42 3.41 -7.46
CA HIS A 60 -10.27 3.86 -6.35
C HIS A 60 -11.73 4.06 -6.79
N THR A 61 -11.96 4.60 -7.99
CA THR A 61 -13.31 4.75 -8.56
C THR A 61 -13.97 3.39 -8.78
N MET A 62 -13.23 2.40 -9.28
CA MET A 62 -13.70 1.03 -9.39
C MET A 62 -14.07 0.46 -8.02
N ALA A 63 -13.16 0.54 -7.03
CA ALA A 63 -13.39 0.08 -5.67
C ALA A 63 -14.62 0.74 -5.00
N ARG A 64 -14.94 2.00 -5.36
CA ARG A 64 -16.13 2.69 -4.85
C ARG A 64 -17.43 2.19 -5.48
N ARG A 65 -17.39 1.75 -6.74
CA ARG A 65 -18.59 1.39 -7.52
C ARG A 65 -18.93 -0.09 -7.42
N LEU A 66 -17.93 -0.93 -7.25
CA LEU A 66 -18.07 -2.39 -7.21
C LEU A 66 -18.30 -2.87 -5.78
N ASP A 67 -19.12 -3.90 -5.63
CA ASP A 67 -19.29 -4.67 -4.40
C ASP A 67 -18.14 -5.66 -4.17
N ASP A 68 -18.06 -6.21 -2.95
CA ASP A 68 -16.97 -7.08 -2.51
C ASP A 68 -16.86 -8.36 -3.34
N ALA A 69 -18.00 -8.94 -3.73
CA ALA A 69 -18.01 -10.16 -4.54
C ALA A 69 -17.43 -9.90 -5.94
N THR A 70 -17.81 -8.78 -6.55
CA THR A 70 -17.28 -8.38 -7.85
C THR A 70 -15.77 -8.08 -7.80
N VAL A 71 -15.31 -7.39 -6.75
CA VAL A 71 -13.87 -7.13 -6.58
C VAL A 71 -13.08 -8.43 -6.38
N SER A 72 -13.57 -9.35 -5.56
CA SER A 72 -12.94 -10.64 -5.35
C SER A 72 -12.82 -11.46 -6.65
N ALA A 73 -13.85 -11.43 -7.50
CA ALA A 73 -13.80 -12.09 -8.81
C ALA A 73 -12.74 -11.45 -9.74
N VAL A 74 -12.65 -10.12 -9.77
CA VAL A 74 -11.65 -9.39 -10.58
C VAL A 74 -10.23 -9.72 -10.11
N VAL A 75 -9.99 -9.76 -8.80
CA VAL A 75 -8.70 -10.14 -8.22
C VAL A 75 -8.32 -11.57 -8.63
N ALA A 76 -9.25 -12.52 -8.51
CA ALA A 76 -9.02 -13.90 -8.93
C ALA A 76 -8.69 -14.03 -10.43
N TRP A 77 -9.31 -13.20 -11.28
CA TRP A 77 -8.99 -13.17 -12.71
C TRP A 77 -7.60 -12.61 -12.99
N ILE A 78 -7.20 -11.54 -12.29
CA ILE A 78 -5.86 -10.95 -12.39
C ILE A 78 -4.79 -11.98 -12.00
N ASP A 79 -4.96 -12.66 -10.86
CA ASP A 79 -4.01 -13.69 -10.39
C ASP A 79 -3.94 -14.89 -11.35
N SER A 80 -5.09 -15.32 -11.88
CA SER A 80 -5.15 -16.40 -12.87
C SER A 80 -4.40 -16.03 -14.15
N ALA A 81 -4.59 -14.81 -14.65
CA ALA A 81 -3.91 -14.32 -15.84
C ALA A 81 -2.39 -14.20 -15.62
N ALA A 82 -1.97 -13.73 -14.44
CA ALA A 82 -0.55 -13.66 -14.08
C ALA A 82 0.12 -15.04 -14.06
N THR A 83 -0.56 -16.03 -13.46
CA THR A 83 -0.08 -17.42 -13.41
C THR A 83 0.12 -18.00 -14.81
N LEU A 84 -0.81 -17.73 -15.73
CA LEU A 84 -0.73 -18.19 -17.12
C LEU A 84 0.38 -17.50 -17.93
N ALA A 85 0.78 -16.29 -17.52
CA ALA A 85 1.80 -15.50 -18.22
C ALA A 85 3.24 -15.88 -17.82
N GLN A 86 3.43 -16.65 -16.74
CA GLN A 86 4.76 -17.06 -16.28
C GLN A 86 5.30 -18.24 -17.11
N PRO A 87 6.50 -18.12 -17.71
CA PRO A 87 7.12 -19.23 -18.43
C PRO A 87 7.54 -20.33 -17.43
N HIS A 88 7.20 -21.58 -17.77
CA HIS A 88 7.59 -22.79 -17.05
C HIS A 88 9.10 -23.07 -17.12
#